data_AF-A0A1F8SBB2-F1
#
_entry.id   AF-A0A1F8SBB2-F1
#
_cell.length_a   1.000
_cell.length_b   1.000
_cell.length_c   1.000
_cell.angle_alpha   90.00
_cell.angle_beta   90.00
_cell.angle_gamma   90.00
#
_symmetry.space_group_name_H-M   'P 1'
#
loop_
_entity.id
_entity.type
_entity.pdbx_description
1 polymer ?
#
loop_
_entity_poly.entity_id
_entity_poly.type
_entity_poly.pdbx_seq_one_letter_code
_entity_poly.pdbx_strand_id
1 'polypeptide(L)' 'MDERLTNRCACGWEITGPPEDVVTATIEHGQRLHNMTATREQILAQTVPAAGAAMPASPVEPETPSGGESPA' A
#
# COMPACT_ATOMS: atom_id res chain seq x y z
N MET A 1 -6.73 11.86 15.97
CA MET A 1 -7.19 11.06 14.82
C MET A 1 -6.31 9.84 14.80
N ASP A 2 -6.87 8.69 15.13
CA ASP A 2 -6.15 7.41 15.15
C ASP A 2 -5.98 6.96 13.69
N GLU A 3 -4.82 7.28 13.12
CA GLU A 3 -4.50 6.87 11.74
C GLU A 3 -4.45 5.35 11.67
N ARG A 4 -5.24 4.77 10.77
CA ARG A 4 -5.27 3.33 10.54
C ARG A 4 -4.64 3.03 9.19
N LEU A 5 -3.76 2.06 9.16
CA LEU A 5 -3.04 1.61 7.98
C LEU A 5 -3.47 0.19 7.65
N THR A 6 -3.47 -0.12 6.36
CA THR A 6 -3.69 -1.46 5.84
C THR A 6 -2.41 -1.94 5.15
N ASN A 7 -1.96 -3.14 5.48
CA ASN A 7 -0.90 -3.84 4.77
C ASN A 7 -1.45 -5.11 4.12
N ARG A 8 -1.00 -5.40 2.89
CA ARG A 8 -1.35 -6.61 2.14
C ARG A 8 -0.08 -7.33 1.72
N CYS A 9 -0.01 -8.62 2.00
CA CYS A 9 1.06 -9.50 1.57
C CYS A 9 0.66 -10.24 0.28
N ALA A 10 1.63 -10.54 -0.57
CA ALA A 10 1.40 -11.29 -1.81
C ALA A 10 0.82 -12.70 -1.59
N CYS A 11 0.97 -13.27 -0.40
CA CYS A 11 0.38 -14.56 -0.02
C CYS A 11 -1.12 -14.50 0.30
N GLY A 12 -1.73 -13.31 0.22
CA GLY A 12 -3.15 -13.08 0.51
C GLY A 12 -3.45 -12.70 1.96
N TRP A 13 -2.44 -12.63 2.84
CA TRP A 13 -2.61 -12.11 4.20
C TRP A 13 -2.80 -10.59 4.19
N GLU A 14 -3.70 -10.10 5.04
CA GLU A 14 -4.01 -8.68 5.20
C GLU A 14 -4.17 -8.34 6.68
N ILE A 15 -3.74 -7.12 7.06
CA ILE A 15 -4.06 -6.53 8.35
C ILE A 15 -4.43 -5.05 8.21
N THR A 16 -5.35 -4.58 9.07
CA THR A 16 -5.69 -3.16 9.20
C THR A 16 -5.71 -2.73 10.66
N GLY A 17 -4.93 -1.71 11.04
CA GLY A 17 -4.80 -1.28 12.43
C GLY A 17 -3.95 -0.03 12.60
N PRO A 18 -3.65 0.34 13.85
CA PRO A 18 -2.64 1.34 14.16
C PRO A 18 -1.27 1.01 13.54
N PRO A 19 -0.41 2.01 13.28
CA PRO A 19 0.89 1.77 12.64
C PRO A 19 1.77 0.77 13.40
N GLU A 20 1.78 0.80 14.74
CA GLU A 20 2.58 -0.16 15.51
C GLU A 20 2.06 -1.60 15.40
N ASP A 21 0.74 -1.80 15.39
CA ASP A 21 0.12 -3.11 15.31
C ASP A 21 0.34 -3.72 13.93
N VAL A 22 0.19 -2.90 12.87
CA VAL A 22 0.44 -3.32 11.49
C VAL A 22 1.90 -3.73 11.31
N VAL A 23 2.85 -2.97 11.85
CA VAL A 23 4.28 -3.29 11.78
C VAL A 23 4.58 -4.59 12.51
N THR A 24 4.13 -4.72 13.76
CA THR A 24 4.39 -5.89 14.60
C THR A 24 3.85 -7.16 13.95
N ALA A 25 2.58 -7.15 13.54
CA ALA A 25 1.95 -8.29 12.91
C ALA A 25 2.57 -8.65 11.56
N THR A 26 2.99 -7.65 10.77
CA THR A 26 3.67 -7.90 9.49
C THR A 26 5.02 -8.58 9.69
N ILE A 27 5.79 -8.16 10.71
CA ILE A 27 7.07 -8.81 11.07
C ILE A 27 6.83 -10.25 11.50
N GLU A 28 5.89 -10.48 12.43
CA GLU A 28 5.56 -11.83 12.90
C GLU A 28 5.09 -12.74 11.76
N HIS A 29 4.23 -12.22 10.89
CA HIS A 29 3.76 -12.93 9.70
C HIS A 29 4.93 -13.32 8.78
N GLY A 30 5.76 -12.35 8.40
CA GLY A 30 6.92 -12.58 7.52
C GLY A 30 7.89 -13.60 8.11
N GLN A 31 8.15 -13.52 9.41
CA GLN A 31 9.07 -14.44 10.09
C GLN A 31 8.51 -15.85 10.15
N ARG A 32 7.25 -16.01 10.59
CA ARG A 32 6.66 -17.34 10.80
C ARG A 32 6.32 -18.07 9.50
N LEU A 33 5.85 -17.36 8.48
CA LEU A 33 5.34 -17.99 7.25
C LEU A 33 6.34 -17.94 6.09
N HIS A 34 7.28 -16.99 6.11
CA HIS A 34 8.22 -16.77 5.00
C HIS A 34 9.69 -16.79 5.43
N ASN A 35 10.00 -16.91 6.73
CA ASN A 35 11.35 -16.78 7.28
C ASN A 35 12.04 -15.47 6.82
N MET A 36 11.24 -14.41 6.65
CA MET A 36 11.67 -13.09 6.20
C MET A 36 11.40 -12.06 7.29
N THR A 37 12.23 -11.02 7.37
CA THR A 37 11.99 -9.88 8.26
C THR A 37 12.15 -8.60 7.47
N ALA A 38 11.12 -7.77 7.47
CA ALA A 38 11.16 -6.41 6.94
C ALA A 38 11.37 -5.41 8.09
N THR A 39 11.95 -4.26 7.79
CA THR A 39 12.06 -3.17 8.77
C THR A 39 10.74 -2.43 8.90
N ARG A 40 10.56 -1.71 10.02
CA ARG A 40 9.40 -0.84 10.23
C ARG A 40 9.18 0.12 9.07
N GLU A 41 10.25 0.77 8.60
CA GLU A 41 10.19 1.75 7.52
C GLU A 41 9.74 1.12 6.20
N GLN A 42 10.27 -0.08 5.88
CA GLN A 42 9.84 -0.84 4.71
C GLN A 42 8.36 -1.17 4.77
N ILE A 43 7.87 -1.61 5.94
CA ILE A 43 6.46 -1.97 6.15
C ILE A 43 5.55 -0.74 6.05
N LEU A 44 5.95 0.40 6.63
CA LEU A 44 5.14 1.62 6.55
C LEU A 44 5.11 2.18 5.12
N ALA A 45 6.22 2.11 4.38
CA ALA A 45 6.27 2.58 2.99
C ALA A 45 5.36 1.80 2.03
N GLN A 46 5.02 0.54 2.34
CA GLN A 46 4.12 -0.29 1.53
C GLN A 46 2.65 -0.25 1.99
N THR A 47 2.35 0.38 3.15
CA THR A 47 0.99 0.47 3.66
C THR A 47 0.17 1.55 2.98
N VAL A 48 -1.15 1.39 3.02
CA VAL A 48 -2.11 2.40 2.56
C VAL A 48 -3.01 2.85 3.71
N PRO A 49 -3.51 4.10 3.72
CA PRO A 49 -4.52 4.52 4.67
C PRO A 49 -5.78 3.65 4.58
N ALA A 50 -6.32 3.23 5.72
CA ALA A 50 -7.58 2.49 5.76
C ALA A 50 -8.72 3.38 5.23
N ALA A 51 -9.60 2.82 4.40
CA ALA A 51 -10.73 3.55 3.82
C ALA A 51 -11.57 4.22 4.93
N GLY A 52 -11.55 5.55 4.95
CA GLY A 52 -12.06 6.39 6.03
C GLY A 52 -11.21 7.65 6.25
N ALA A 53 -9.92 7.60 5.90
CA ALA A 53 -9.05 8.76 5.74
C ALA A 53 -9.13 9.25 4.28
N ALA A 54 -10.23 9.89 3.91
CA ALA A 54 -10.36 10.53 2.60
C ALA A 54 -9.49 11.80 2.56
N MET A 55 -8.26 11.70 2.06
CA MET A 55 -7.72 12.76 1.22
C MET A 55 -8.11 12.39 -0.22
N PRO A 56 -8.76 13.29 -0.99
CA PRO A 56 -9.01 12.99 -2.39
C PRO A 56 -7.66 12.81 -3.08
N ALA A 57 -7.42 11.62 -3.60
CA ALA A 57 -6.41 11.43 -4.62
C ALA A 57 -6.73 12.41 -5.73
N SER A 58 -5.89 13.43 -5.93
CA SER A 58 -5.95 14.23 -7.15
C SER A 58 -5.89 13.24 -8.31
N PRO A 59 -6.87 13.24 -9.22
CA PRO A 59 -6.74 12.47 -10.44
C PRO A 59 -5.53 13.05 -11.17
N VAL A 60 -4.46 12.28 -11.28
CA VAL A 60 -3.51 12.50 -12.36
C VAL A 60 -4.30 12.23 -13.64
N GLU A 61 -4.60 13.30 -14.37
CA GLU A 61 -5.30 13.21 -15.65
C GLU A 61 -4.47 12.34 -16.60
N PRO A 62 -5.07 11.36 -17.30
CA PRO A 62 -4.38 10.68 -18.38
C PRO A 62 -4.23 11.67 -19.54
N GLU A 63 -3.05 12.26 -19.70
CA GLU A 63 -2.71 13.03 -20.88
C GLU A 63 -2.53 12.08 -22.07
N THR A 64 -3.59 11.83 -22.83
CA THR A 64 -3.54 11.49 -24.27
C THR A 64 -4.96 11.57 -24.83
N PRO A 65 -5.20 11.92 -26.12
CA PRO A 65 -4.25 11.99 -27.24
C PRO A 65 -4.44 13.22 -28.16
N SER A 66 -3.47 13.55 -29.04
CA SER A 66 -3.78 14.22 -30.32
C SER A 66 -2.59 14.32 -31.29
N GLY A 67 -2.84 13.86 -32.52
CA GLY A 67 -2.05 14.08 -33.73
C GLY A 67 -1.25 12.85 -34.13
N GLY A 68 -1.53 12.13 -35.21
CA GLY A 68 -2.47 12.31 -36.33
C GLY A 68 -2.03 11.31 -37.41
N GLU A 69 -2.99 10.64 -38.04
CA GLU A 69 -3.02 10.24 -39.47
C GLU A 69 -1.83 10.66 -40.36
N SER A 70 -1.35 9.95 -41.38
CA SER A 70 -1.43 8.58 -41.95
C SER A 70 -0.43 8.60 -43.14
N PRO A 71 -0.04 7.46 -43.73
CA PRO A 71 1.14 7.33 -44.59
C PRO A 71 0.94 7.77 -46.06
N ALA A 72 2.04 8.06 -46.74
CA ALA A 72 2.20 8.01 -48.20
C ALA A 72 3.59 7.47 -48.56
#